data_AF-A0A1M5X4D1-F1
#
_entry.id   AF-A0A1M5X4D1-F1
#
_cell.length_a   1.000
_cell.length_b   1.000
_cell.length_c   1.000
_cell.angle_alpha   90.00
_cell.angle_beta   90.00
_cell.angle_gamma   90.00
#
_symmetry.space_group_name_H-M   'P 1'
#
loop_
_entity.id
_entity.type
_entity.pdbx_description
1 polymer ?
#
loop_
_entity_poly.entity_id
_entity_poly.type
_entity_poly.pdbx_seq_one_letter_code
_entity_poly.pdbx_strand_id
1 'polypeptide(L)'
;MAGRRGPGRLGRAITAFVLTASLAVVCVGEAHRATPACARARGELTVDDLPAGSSVLDCLAVGRVVTHAGAAVTVPEPGTTVSVDALTTNGSAGDFTLAVAADGTVSYPHEEARTEAVAGSRADAPAPCADGAYSTAGRKEYGTYEWFVGDGPLPGGLSRAEARRAFEDAIATITTSRNDCGYDDAVMAKARYLSTTGNEAGIDRAARCVRRDGLSVWDGGDLGTDAVATTCSWSRPVPGGPDELLEADVRFNTHDYTFTDKPSGGCTRAYDIRSVATHEAGHVFGLGHSGAGHENLTMYANSFACSTGARSLGKGDVLGLRSLYGTTR
;
A
#
# COMPACT_ATOMS: atom_id res chain seq x y z
N MET A 1 85.29 -28.57 -44.75
CA MET A 1 85.17 -28.60 -46.22
C MET A 1 84.26 -27.47 -46.65
N ALA A 2 84.67 -26.75 -47.71
CA ALA A 2 84.00 -25.73 -48.55
C ALA A 2 82.58 -25.25 -48.17
N GLY A 3 82.21 -23.96 -48.26
CA GLY A 3 82.87 -22.76 -48.76
C GLY A 3 81.84 -21.71 -49.22
N ARG A 4 82.25 -20.43 -49.16
CA ARG A 4 81.90 -19.31 -50.07
C ARG A 4 80.46 -18.72 -50.12
N ARG A 5 80.31 -17.48 -49.62
CA ARG A 5 80.15 -16.18 -50.36
C ARG A 5 79.49 -15.10 -49.48
N GLY A 6 80.12 -13.92 -49.35
CA GLY A 6 79.46 -12.67 -48.94
C GLY A 6 78.77 -11.99 -50.13
N PRO A 7 78.56 -10.65 -50.17
CA PRO A 7 78.58 -9.61 -49.13
C PRO A 7 77.29 -8.74 -49.15
N GLY A 8 77.19 -7.69 -48.32
CA GLY A 8 76.25 -6.59 -48.59
C GLY A 8 75.74 -5.84 -47.35
N ARG A 9 76.40 -4.72 -47.02
CA ARG A 9 75.87 -3.71 -46.10
C ARG A 9 74.75 -2.93 -46.78
N LEU A 10 73.64 -2.68 -46.09
CA LEU A 10 72.82 -1.49 -46.31
C LEU A 10 72.27 -1.02 -44.97
N GLY A 11 72.68 0.20 -44.58
CA GLY A 11 72.13 0.90 -43.44
C GLY A 11 70.69 1.31 -43.68
N ARG A 12 69.88 1.26 -42.62
CA ARG A 12 68.57 1.92 -42.58
C ARG A 12 68.52 2.79 -41.34
N ALA A 13 68.37 4.09 -41.61
CA ALA A 13 68.04 5.11 -40.63
C ALA A 13 66.70 4.77 -39.97
N ILE A 14 66.66 4.83 -38.64
CA ILE A 14 65.42 4.73 -37.86
C ILE A 14 64.89 6.14 -37.70
N THR A 15 63.91 6.50 -38.53
CA THR A 15 63.11 7.73 -38.35
C THR A 15 62.06 7.44 -37.28
N ALA A 16 62.22 8.02 -36.10
CA ALA A 16 61.23 7.95 -35.03
C ALA A 16 60.00 8.80 -35.41
N PHE A 17 58.89 8.15 -35.74
CA PHE A 17 57.58 8.78 -35.85
C PHE A 17 56.97 8.86 -34.45
N VAL A 18 56.93 10.07 -33.88
CA VAL A 18 56.12 10.37 -32.70
C VAL A 18 54.69 10.56 -33.18
N LEU A 19 53.83 9.55 -33.01
CA LEU A 19 52.38 9.72 -33.13
C LEU A 19 51.87 10.39 -31.85
N THR A 20 51.57 11.69 -31.91
CA THR A 20 50.71 12.35 -30.93
C THR A 20 49.26 11.92 -31.21
N ALA A 21 48.76 10.96 -30.44
CA ALA A 21 47.34 10.63 -30.43
C ALA A 21 46.59 11.70 -29.63
N SER A 22 45.92 12.61 -30.32
CA SER A 22 44.96 13.54 -29.72
C SER A 22 43.71 12.75 -29.31
N LEU A 23 43.62 12.39 -28.02
CA LEU A 23 42.38 11.93 -27.42
C LEU A 23 41.40 13.10 -27.34
N ALA A 24 40.52 13.21 -28.32
CA ALA A 24 39.31 14.01 -28.18
C ALA A 24 38.42 13.32 -27.15
N VAL A 25 38.36 13.87 -25.93
CA VAL A 25 37.34 13.51 -24.96
C VAL A 25 36.02 13.97 -25.54
N VAL A 26 35.26 13.03 -26.10
CA VAL A 26 33.83 13.24 -26.37
C VAL A 26 33.18 13.21 -24.99
N CYS A 27 32.92 14.39 -24.43
CA CYS A 27 31.98 14.54 -23.34
C CYS A 27 30.62 14.08 -23.87
N VAL A 28 30.30 12.81 -23.70
CA VAL A 28 28.90 12.37 -23.73
C VAL A 28 28.30 12.97 -22.47
N GLY A 29 27.77 14.18 -22.61
CA GLY A 29 26.92 14.74 -21.56
C GLY A 29 25.82 13.72 -21.34
N GLU A 30 25.72 13.20 -20.11
CA GLU A 30 24.48 12.56 -19.67
C GLU A 30 23.37 13.54 -19.97
N ALA A 31 22.54 13.20 -20.96
CA ALA A 31 21.30 13.90 -21.18
C ALA A 31 20.52 13.78 -19.88
N HIS A 32 20.53 14.85 -19.07
CA HIS A 32 19.54 15.04 -18.03
C HIS A 32 18.21 14.91 -18.75
N ARG A 33 17.54 13.77 -18.60
CA ARG A 33 16.14 13.65 -19.00
C ARG A 33 15.46 14.84 -18.36
N ALA A 34 14.91 15.72 -19.18
CA ALA A 34 14.12 16.82 -18.69
C ALA A 34 13.08 16.22 -17.74
N THR A 35 13.15 16.57 -16.46
CA THR A 35 12.13 16.21 -15.48
C THR A 35 10.79 16.65 -16.09
N PRO A 36 9.79 15.75 -16.18
CA PRO A 36 8.50 16.14 -16.73
C PRO A 36 8.00 17.34 -15.91
N ALA A 37 7.81 18.46 -16.61
CA ALA A 37 7.47 19.73 -15.99
C ALA A 37 6.11 19.59 -15.32
N CYS A 38 6.04 19.75 -14.00
CA CYS A 38 4.77 19.75 -13.29
C CYS A 38 3.93 20.96 -13.71
N ALA A 39 2.62 20.76 -13.78
CA ALA A 39 1.71 21.89 -13.91
C ALA A 39 1.74 22.69 -12.60
N ARG A 40 1.86 24.02 -12.68
CA ARG A 40 1.64 24.92 -11.52
C ARG A 40 0.14 25.07 -11.23
N ALA A 41 -0.55 23.95 -11.08
CA ALA A 41 -1.96 23.93 -10.71
C ALA A 41 -2.13 24.51 -9.29
N ARG A 42 -3.16 25.34 -9.10
CA ARG A 42 -3.57 25.85 -7.78
C ARG A 42 -4.56 24.85 -7.16
N GLY A 43 -4.40 24.54 -5.87
CA GLY A 43 -5.30 23.62 -5.16
C GLY A 43 -4.80 22.17 -5.14
N GLU A 44 -5.72 21.21 -5.15
CA GLU A 44 -5.41 19.78 -5.22
C GLU A 44 -4.82 19.44 -6.60
N LEU A 45 -3.87 18.51 -6.60
CA LEU A 45 -3.21 18.02 -7.80
C LEU A 45 -3.92 16.75 -8.29
N THR A 46 -3.79 16.48 -9.57
CA THR A 46 -4.06 15.17 -10.16
C THR A 46 -2.74 14.49 -10.54
N VAL A 47 -2.79 13.21 -10.92
CA VAL A 47 -1.64 12.52 -11.52
C VAL A 47 -1.14 13.17 -12.81
N ASP A 48 -1.99 13.95 -13.50
CA ASP A 48 -1.60 14.69 -14.71
C ASP A 48 -0.85 15.99 -14.35
N ASP A 49 -1.16 16.59 -13.20
CA ASP A 49 -0.46 17.79 -12.71
C ASP A 49 0.92 17.47 -12.11
N LEU A 50 1.07 16.25 -11.56
CA LEU A 50 2.30 15.71 -10.98
C LEU A 50 2.62 14.34 -11.62
N PRO A 51 2.99 14.27 -12.91
CA PRO A 51 3.19 13.00 -13.58
C PRO A 51 4.33 12.17 -12.96
N ALA A 52 4.26 10.84 -13.10
CA ALA A 52 5.34 9.96 -12.69
C ALA A 52 6.67 10.38 -13.32
N GLY A 53 7.75 10.38 -12.52
CA GLY A 53 9.06 10.91 -12.88
C GLY A 53 9.26 12.39 -12.55
N SER A 54 8.22 13.12 -12.15
CA SER A 54 8.37 14.49 -11.63
C SER A 54 9.06 14.50 -10.26
N SER A 55 9.69 15.63 -9.91
CA SER A 55 10.33 15.84 -8.61
C SER A 55 9.42 16.62 -7.67
N VAL A 56 9.09 16.05 -6.51
CA VAL A 56 8.29 16.77 -5.49
C VAL A 56 9.01 18.00 -4.93
N LEU A 57 10.34 18.04 -5.05
CA LEU A 57 11.18 19.15 -4.60
C LEU A 57 11.13 20.30 -5.59
N ASP A 58 11.28 20.01 -6.89
CA ASP A 58 11.22 21.02 -7.95
C ASP A 58 9.80 21.59 -8.08
N CYS A 59 8.80 20.75 -7.83
CA CYS A 59 7.39 21.09 -7.97
C CYS A 59 6.75 21.61 -6.68
N LEU A 60 7.51 21.66 -5.57
CA LEU A 60 7.02 22.04 -4.23
C LEU A 60 5.73 21.30 -3.87
N ALA A 61 5.73 19.99 -4.12
CA ALA A 61 4.53 19.16 -4.04
C ALA A 61 4.34 18.52 -2.66
N VAL A 62 5.39 18.40 -1.84
CA VAL A 62 5.31 17.82 -0.49
C VAL A 62 4.23 18.55 0.34
N GLY A 63 3.34 17.78 0.97
CA GLY A 63 2.22 18.29 1.76
C GLY A 63 1.01 18.76 0.92
N ARG A 64 1.07 18.72 -0.41
CA ARG A 64 -0.10 18.93 -1.27
C ARG A 64 -0.89 17.63 -1.41
N VAL A 65 -2.17 17.74 -1.71
CA VAL A 65 -3.03 16.57 -2.00
C VAL A 65 -2.93 16.23 -3.48
N VAL A 66 -2.75 14.95 -3.80
CA VAL A 66 -2.88 14.40 -5.15
C VAL A 66 -4.09 13.47 -5.17
N THR A 67 -4.92 13.61 -6.19
CA THR A 67 -6.14 12.83 -6.42
C THR A 67 -5.98 11.92 -7.63
N HIS A 68 -6.54 10.72 -7.55
CA HIS A 68 -6.62 9.78 -8.66
C HIS A 68 -7.84 8.88 -8.49
N ALA A 69 -8.68 8.80 -9.53
CA ALA A 69 -9.80 7.86 -9.61
C ALA A 69 -10.71 7.81 -8.36
N GLY A 70 -11.01 8.97 -7.76
CA GLY A 70 -11.88 9.11 -6.58
C GLY A 70 -11.17 9.00 -5.23
N ALA A 71 -9.88 8.63 -5.23
CA ALA A 71 -9.04 8.53 -4.05
C ALA A 71 -8.06 9.71 -3.96
N ALA A 72 -7.56 10.01 -2.76
CA ALA A 72 -6.56 11.07 -2.60
C ALA A 72 -5.61 10.83 -1.43
N VAL A 73 -4.38 11.30 -1.61
CA VAL A 73 -3.32 11.23 -0.59
C VAL A 73 -2.56 12.55 -0.52
N THR A 74 -2.05 12.88 0.66
CA THR A 74 -1.09 13.96 0.84
C THR A 74 0.30 13.48 0.43
N VAL A 75 0.95 14.19 -0.50
CA VAL A 75 2.31 13.88 -0.98
C VAL A 75 3.27 13.86 0.22
N PRO A 76 3.92 12.73 0.51
CA PRO A 76 4.82 12.60 1.64
C PRO A 76 6.21 13.19 1.31
N GLU A 77 7.08 13.22 2.30
CA GLU A 77 8.51 13.53 2.13
C GLU A 77 9.25 12.49 1.25
N PRO A 78 10.41 12.86 0.66
CA PRO A 78 11.24 11.90 -0.08
C PRO A 78 11.63 10.67 0.75
N GLY A 79 11.55 9.50 0.13
CA GLY A 79 11.82 8.21 0.76
C GLY A 79 10.59 7.55 1.40
N THR A 80 9.40 8.10 1.17
CA THR A 80 8.14 7.60 1.77
C THR A 80 7.12 7.28 0.68
N THR A 81 6.41 6.17 0.87
CA THR A 81 5.22 5.76 0.12
C THR A 81 3.99 5.95 0.99
N VAL A 82 2.92 6.55 0.44
CA VAL A 82 1.60 6.64 1.09
C VAL A 82 0.57 5.89 0.26
N SER A 83 -0.29 5.13 0.93
CA SER A 83 -1.43 4.43 0.32
C SER A 83 -2.70 4.73 1.09
N VAL A 84 -3.78 4.98 0.36
CA VAL A 84 -5.15 4.94 0.85
C VAL A 84 -5.83 3.70 0.29
N ASP A 85 -6.50 2.95 1.15
CA ASP A 85 -7.27 1.76 0.81
C ASP A 85 -8.70 1.94 1.39
N ALA A 86 -9.74 1.90 0.54
CA ALA A 86 -11.11 2.24 0.96
C ALA A 86 -12.07 1.07 0.78
N LEU A 87 -12.71 0.66 1.89
CA LEU A 87 -13.77 -0.34 1.88
C LEU A 87 -15.12 0.31 1.60
N THR A 88 -15.75 -0.04 0.48
CA THR A 88 -17.01 0.57 0.02
C THR A 88 -18.18 -0.39 0.10
N THR A 89 -19.39 0.07 -0.26
CA THR A 89 -20.63 -0.73 -0.26
C THR A 89 -20.96 -1.34 -1.63
N ASN A 90 -20.27 -0.86 -2.67
CA ASN A 90 -20.48 -1.24 -4.07
C ASN A 90 -19.24 -1.87 -4.71
N GLY A 91 -18.12 -1.93 -3.97
CA GLY A 91 -16.85 -2.44 -4.49
C GLY A 91 -16.14 -1.49 -5.45
N SER A 92 -16.53 -0.21 -5.52
CA SER A 92 -15.73 0.78 -6.24
C SER A 92 -14.42 0.97 -5.50
N ALA A 93 -13.30 0.53 -6.10
CA ALA A 93 -11.99 0.66 -5.49
C ALA A 93 -11.61 2.14 -5.34
N GLY A 94 -11.53 2.60 -4.09
CA GLY A 94 -11.05 3.93 -3.70
C GLY A 94 -9.56 3.90 -3.33
N ASP A 95 -8.81 2.98 -3.93
CA ASP A 95 -7.41 2.74 -3.60
C ASP A 95 -6.52 3.67 -4.43
N PHE A 96 -5.46 4.18 -3.78
CA PHE A 96 -4.43 4.97 -4.45
C PHE A 96 -3.11 4.95 -3.68
N THR A 97 -2.02 4.71 -4.39
CA THR A 97 -0.66 4.72 -3.85
C THR A 97 0.21 5.75 -4.56
N LEU A 98 0.93 6.55 -3.78
CA LEU A 98 1.92 7.51 -4.25
C LEU A 98 3.24 7.24 -3.52
N ALA A 99 4.28 6.91 -4.30
CA ALA A 99 5.63 6.70 -3.79
C ALA A 99 6.54 7.86 -4.19
N VAL A 100 7.28 8.40 -3.22
CA VAL A 100 8.31 9.42 -3.45
C VAL A 100 9.67 8.79 -3.14
N ALA A 101 10.50 8.62 -4.17
CA ALA A 101 11.86 8.12 -4.01
C ALA A 101 12.72 9.08 -3.16
N ALA A 102 13.86 8.59 -2.67
CA ALA A 102 14.76 9.39 -1.83
C ALA A 102 15.29 10.66 -2.51
N ASP A 103 15.36 10.67 -3.85
CA ASP A 103 15.74 11.84 -4.66
C ASP A 103 14.57 12.80 -4.94
N GLY A 104 13.37 12.49 -4.42
CA GLY A 104 12.15 13.26 -4.64
C GLY A 104 11.34 12.85 -5.87
N THR A 105 11.76 11.82 -6.62
CA THR A 105 11.05 11.35 -7.80
C THR A 105 9.72 10.68 -7.45
N VAL A 106 8.64 11.13 -8.08
CA VAL A 106 7.29 10.58 -7.91
C VAL A 106 7.11 9.32 -8.75
N SER A 107 6.46 8.32 -8.18
CA SER A 107 5.90 7.20 -8.91
C SER A 107 4.53 6.84 -8.35
N TYR A 108 3.70 6.26 -9.22
CA TYR A 108 2.39 5.71 -8.88
C TYR A 108 2.48 4.21 -9.15
N PRO A 109 2.88 3.39 -8.16
CA PRO A 109 2.91 1.94 -8.31
C PRO A 109 1.53 1.50 -8.83
N HIS A 110 1.51 1.05 -10.08
CA HIS A 110 0.26 0.83 -10.80
C HIS A 110 -0.44 -0.39 -10.22
N GLU A 111 -1.71 -0.18 -9.88
CA GLU A 111 -2.67 -1.25 -9.65
C GLU A 111 -2.74 -2.14 -10.89
N GLU A 112 -2.72 -3.45 -10.68
CA GLU A 112 -3.12 -4.40 -11.71
C GLU A 112 -4.47 -3.95 -12.26
N ALA A 113 -4.59 -4.01 -13.58
CA ALA A 113 -5.71 -3.48 -14.36
C ALA A 113 -7.04 -3.65 -13.61
N ARG A 114 -7.61 -2.52 -13.18
CA ARG A 114 -8.99 -2.42 -12.70
C ARG A 114 -9.87 -3.03 -13.78
N THR A 115 -10.20 -4.30 -13.60
CA THR A 115 -11.32 -4.88 -14.31
C THR A 115 -12.50 -4.12 -13.72
N GLU A 116 -13.26 -3.41 -14.57
CA GLU A 116 -14.51 -2.78 -14.16
C GLU A 116 -15.23 -3.74 -13.22
N ALA A 117 -15.74 -3.24 -12.09
CA ALA A 117 -16.53 -4.04 -11.17
C ALA A 117 -17.73 -4.60 -11.93
N VAL A 118 -17.58 -5.78 -12.53
CA VAL A 118 -18.69 -6.57 -13.02
C VAL A 118 -19.39 -7.02 -11.74
N ALA A 119 -20.67 -6.69 -11.63
CA ALA A 119 -21.50 -7.08 -10.50
C ALA A 119 -21.58 -8.62 -10.43
N GLY A 120 -20.59 -9.25 -9.80
CA GLY A 120 -20.63 -10.63 -9.37
C GLY A 120 -21.44 -10.74 -8.10
N SER A 121 -22.30 -11.74 -8.01
CA SER A 121 -22.94 -12.08 -6.74
C SER A 121 -21.97 -12.92 -5.91
N ARG A 122 -22.01 -12.76 -4.58
CA ARG A 122 -21.34 -13.70 -3.66
C ARG A 122 -21.68 -15.17 -3.91
N ALA A 123 -22.85 -15.43 -4.51
CA ALA A 123 -23.27 -16.77 -4.89
C ALA A 123 -22.47 -17.37 -6.06
N ASP A 124 -21.92 -16.52 -6.92
CA ASP A 124 -21.14 -16.92 -8.11
C ASP A 124 -19.64 -16.98 -7.81
N ALA A 125 -19.20 -16.28 -6.76
CA ALA A 125 -17.83 -16.27 -6.29
C ALA A 125 -17.43 -17.64 -5.71
N PRO A 126 -16.16 -18.07 -5.84
CA PRO A 126 -15.69 -19.29 -5.19
C PRO A 126 -15.88 -19.25 -3.67
N ALA A 127 -15.96 -20.42 -3.05
CA ALA A 127 -15.95 -20.51 -1.60
C ALA A 127 -14.60 -19.99 -1.03
N PRO A 128 -14.57 -19.35 0.15
CA PRO A 128 -13.35 -18.72 0.69
C PRO A 128 -12.12 -19.64 0.71
N CYS A 129 -12.32 -20.92 1.01
CA CYS A 129 -11.24 -21.91 1.10
C CYS A 129 -10.83 -22.53 -0.24
N ALA A 130 -11.63 -22.34 -1.29
CA ALA A 130 -11.30 -22.72 -2.65
C ALA A 130 -10.66 -21.56 -3.43
N ASP A 131 -10.91 -20.31 -3.01
CA ASP A 131 -10.42 -19.11 -3.67
C ASP A 131 -8.97 -18.78 -3.29
N GLY A 132 -8.07 -18.82 -4.27
CA GLY A 132 -6.64 -18.54 -4.07
C GLY A 132 -6.21 -17.13 -4.49
N ALA A 133 -7.11 -16.27 -4.94
CA ALA A 133 -6.75 -14.95 -5.42
C ALA A 133 -6.33 -14.02 -4.28
N TYR A 134 -5.28 -13.24 -4.47
CA TYR A 134 -4.85 -12.22 -3.51
C TYR A 134 -4.04 -11.13 -4.22
N SER A 135 -4.00 -9.96 -3.59
CA SER A 135 -3.09 -8.87 -3.93
C SER A 135 -2.34 -8.45 -2.67
N THR A 136 -1.22 -7.76 -2.85
CA THR A 136 -0.45 -7.16 -1.75
C THR A 136 -0.11 -5.72 -2.09
N ALA A 137 -0.11 -4.86 -1.09
CA ALA A 137 0.34 -3.48 -1.21
C ALA A 137 1.88 -3.34 -1.11
N GLY A 138 2.62 -4.45 -1.16
CA GLY A 138 4.08 -4.46 -1.20
C GLY A 138 4.78 -3.92 0.06
N ARG A 139 4.06 -3.79 1.18
CA ARG A 139 4.56 -3.30 2.48
C ARG A 139 4.33 -4.32 3.58
N LYS A 140 5.13 -4.26 4.63
CA LYS A 140 4.90 -5.03 5.86
C LYS A 140 5.53 -4.37 7.08
N GLU A 141 5.03 -4.71 8.26
CA GLU A 141 5.78 -4.41 9.49
C GLU A 141 6.99 -5.37 9.62
N TYR A 142 8.15 -4.86 10.05
CA TYR A 142 9.36 -5.65 10.31
C TYR A 142 9.64 -5.89 11.81
N GLY A 143 8.92 -5.20 12.69
CA GLY A 143 9.08 -5.24 14.14
C GLY A 143 7.78 -5.57 14.86
N THR A 144 7.01 -4.55 15.21
CA THR A 144 5.68 -4.68 15.82
C THR A 144 4.85 -3.48 15.42
N TYR A 145 3.65 -3.73 14.89
CA TYR A 145 2.67 -2.67 14.67
C TYR A 145 2.11 -2.19 16.02
N GLU A 146 2.56 -1.03 16.45
CA GLU A 146 2.11 -0.39 17.69
C GLU A 146 0.97 0.58 17.40
N TRP A 147 -0.16 0.43 18.08
CA TRP A 147 -1.37 1.18 17.73
C TRP A 147 -2.18 1.67 18.94
N PHE A 148 -3.02 2.66 18.67
CA PHE A 148 -3.87 3.34 19.64
C PHE A 148 -5.34 3.29 19.22
N VAL A 149 -6.23 3.50 20.20
CA VAL A 149 -7.65 3.78 19.94
C VAL A 149 -7.89 5.28 20.14
N GLY A 150 -8.42 5.95 19.12
CA GLY A 150 -8.79 7.37 19.20
C GLY A 150 -9.93 7.62 20.19
N ASP A 151 -10.15 8.89 20.54
CA ASP A 151 -11.16 9.27 21.52
C ASP A 151 -12.51 9.69 20.91
N GLY A 152 -12.62 9.71 19.59
CA GLY A 152 -13.86 9.96 18.85
C GLY A 152 -14.96 8.90 19.05
N PRO A 153 -16.15 9.11 18.46
CA PRO A 153 -17.24 8.14 18.51
C PRO A 153 -16.81 6.80 17.91
N LEU A 154 -16.98 5.72 18.66
CA LEU A 154 -16.61 4.39 18.22
C LEU A 154 -17.77 3.69 17.47
N PRO A 155 -17.46 2.82 16.50
CA PRO A 155 -18.48 2.16 15.68
C PRO A 155 -19.47 1.39 16.56
N GLY A 156 -20.76 1.55 16.28
CA GLY A 156 -21.85 0.84 16.98
C GLY A 156 -22.10 1.34 18.40
N GLY A 157 -21.54 2.51 18.77
CA GLY A 157 -21.66 3.05 20.13
C GLY A 157 -20.93 2.21 21.18
N LEU A 158 -19.95 1.42 20.75
CA LEU A 158 -19.14 0.61 21.65
C LEU A 158 -18.38 1.48 22.66
N SER A 159 -18.23 0.97 23.88
CA SER A 159 -17.24 1.54 24.80
C SER A 159 -15.82 1.35 24.26
N ARG A 160 -14.87 2.20 24.68
CA ARG A 160 -13.45 2.06 24.30
C ARG A 160 -12.88 0.67 24.59
N ALA A 161 -13.31 0.05 25.68
CA ALA A 161 -12.89 -1.31 26.02
C ALA A 161 -13.46 -2.37 25.08
N GLU A 162 -14.70 -2.19 24.59
CA GLU A 162 -15.30 -3.09 23.62
C GLU A 162 -14.70 -2.92 22.22
N ALA A 163 -14.52 -1.68 21.76
CA ALA A 163 -13.87 -1.41 20.48
C ALA A 163 -12.44 -1.92 20.48
N ARG A 164 -11.65 -1.66 21.53
CA ARG A 164 -10.31 -2.25 21.71
C ARG A 164 -10.34 -3.76 21.52
N ARG A 165 -11.25 -4.48 22.19
CA ARG A 165 -11.35 -5.95 22.06
C ARG A 165 -11.70 -6.39 20.64
N ALA A 166 -12.60 -5.67 19.96
CA ALA A 166 -12.96 -5.98 18.58
C ALA A 166 -11.78 -5.76 17.61
N PHE A 167 -11.02 -4.68 17.80
CA PHE A 167 -9.84 -4.37 16.99
C PHE A 167 -8.66 -5.32 17.29
N GLU A 168 -8.42 -5.65 18.57
CA GLU A 168 -7.44 -6.68 18.97
C GLU A 168 -7.79 -8.05 18.34
N ASP A 169 -9.06 -8.44 18.34
CA ASP A 169 -9.52 -9.71 17.73
C ASP A 169 -9.32 -9.74 16.21
N ALA A 170 -9.59 -8.61 15.53
CA ALA A 170 -9.39 -8.44 14.09
C ALA A 170 -7.91 -8.46 13.70
N ILE A 171 -7.06 -7.72 14.43
CA ILE A 171 -5.61 -7.74 14.24
C ILE A 171 -5.03 -9.12 14.57
N ALA A 172 -5.57 -9.82 15.57
CA ALA A 172 -5.20 -11.20 15.86
C ALA A 172 -5.59 -12.15 14.73
N THR A 173 -6.71 -11.91 14.02
CA THR A 173 -7.06 -12.68 12.82
C THR A 173 -5.91 -12.68 11.81
N ILE A 174 -5.31 -11.50 11.60
CA ILE A 174 -4.21 -11.31 10.67
C ILE A 174 -2.90 -11.91 11.21
N THR A 175 -2.51 -11.49 12.42
CA THR A 175 -1.20 -11.86 12.99
C THR A 175 -1.06 -13.33 13.36
N THR A 176 -2.18 -14.05 13.52
CA THR A 176 -2.20 -15.50 13.77
C THR A 176 -2.77 -16.33 12.61
N SER A 177 -2.98 -15.68 11.45
CA SER A 177 -3.55 -16.31 10.26
C SER A 177 -4.84 -17.09 10.52
N ARG A 178 -5.74 -16.58 11.37
CA ARG A 178 -6.96 -17.30 11.79
C ARG A 178 -7.91 -17.48 10.60
N ASN A 179 -8.13 -18.72 10.21
CA ASN A 179 -8.90 -19.09 9.03
C ASN A 179 -9.79 -20.31 9.29
N ASP A 180 -10.89 -20.41 8.56
CA ASP A 180 -11.80 -21.58 8.59
C ASP A 180 -11.42 -22.66 7.57
N CYS A 181 -10.25 -22.51 6.93
CA CYS A 181 -9.79 -23.32 5.82
C CYS A 181 -8.78 -24.40 6.22
N GLY A 182 -8.43 -24.48 7.50
CA GLY A 182 -7.50 -25.47 8.04
C GLY A 182 -6.02 -25.20 7.74
N TYR A 183 -5.65 -23.98 7.34
CA TYR A 183 -4.24 -23.60 7.21
C TYR A 183 -3.63 -23.32 8.58
N ASP A 184 -2.42 -23.84 8.81
CA ASP A 184 -1.64 -23.51 10.01
C ASP A 184 -1.18 -22.05 10.01
N ASP A 185 -0.94 -21.51 11.20
CA ASP A 185 -0.28 -20.22 11.35
C ASP A 185 1.19 -20.31 10.90
N ALA A 186 1.53 -19.52 9.89
CA ALA A 186 2.88 -19.34 9.36
C ALA A 186 3.22 -17.86 9.17
N VAL A 187 2.47 -16.97 9.82
CA VAL A 187 2.61 -15.52 9.71
C VAL A 187 3.40 -15.04 10.94
N MET A 188 4.49 -14.29 10.71
CA MET A 188 5.33 -13.75 11.79
C MET A 188 4.99 -12.30 12.17
N ALA A 189 3.87 -11.78 11.68
CA ALA A 189 3.44 -10.42 11.94
C ALA A 189 3.14 -10.21 13.43
N LYS A 190 3.46 -9.02 13.95
CA LYS A 190 3.26 -8.66 15.35
C LYS A 190 2.51 -7.36 15.49
N ALA A 191 1.69 -7.28 16.53
CA ALA A 191 0.99 -6.07 16.90
C ALA A 191 0.96 -5.89 18.42
N ARG A 192 0.87 -4.62 18.85
CA ARG A 192 0.71 -4.28 20.26
C ARG A 192 -0.17 -3.05 20.42
N TYR A 193 -1.31 -3.22 21.08
CA TYR A 193 -2.09 -2.10 21.57
C TYR A 193 -1.30 -1.36 22.66
N LEU A 194 -1.14 -0.04 22.51
CA LEU A 194 -0.45 0.78 23.48
C LEU A 194 -1.41 1.41 24.49
N SER A 195 -2.36 2.23 24.03
CA SER A 195 -3.29 2.96 24.88
C SER A 195 -4.43 3.57 24.05
N THR A 196 -5.38 4.22 24.72
CA THR A 196 -6.21 5.25 24.10
C THR A 196 -5.38 6.52 23.90
N THR A 197 -5.75 7.33 22.91
CA THR A 197 -5.14 8.64 22.64
C THR A 197 -6.23 9.68 22.35
N GLY A 198 -5.90 10.96 22.53
CA GLY A 198 -6.75 12.09 22.11
C GLY A 198 -6.46 12.57 20.69
N ASN A 199 -5.58 11.88 19.96
CA ASN A 199 -5.35 12.11 18.54
C ASN A 199 -6.28 11.20 17.73
N GLU A 200 -6.74 11.68 16.59
CA GLU A 200 -7.55 10.92 15.65
C GLU A 200 -6.68 10.31 14.54
N ALA A 201 -7.22 9.32 13.83
CA ALA A 201 -6.62 8.77 12.62
C ALA A 201 -6.33 9.90 11.60
N GLY A 202 -5.17 9.84 10.95
CA GLY A 202 -4.68 10.72 9.89
C GLY A 202 -5.45 10.59 8.58
N ILE A 203 -6.77 10.61 8.67
CA ILE A 203 -7.73 10.53 7.58
C ILE A 203 -8.63 11.77 7.69
N ASP A 204 -9.11 12.34 6.59
CA ASP A 204 -10.11 13.41 6.66
C ASP A 204 -11.51 12.94 6.24
N ARG A 205 -12.49 13.85 6.34
CA ARG A 205 -13.90 13.56 6.01
C ARG A 205 -14.16 13.16 4.56
N ALA A 206 -13.19 13.34 3.67
CA ALA A 206 -13.28 12.90 2.28
C ALA A 206 -12.52 11.59 2.05
N ALA A 207 -12.25 10.84 3.13
CA ALA A 207 -11.50 9.59 3.13
C ALA A 207 -10.07 9.70 2.58
N ARG A 208 -9.41 10.85 2.78
CA ARG A 208 -8.06 11.10 2.25
C ARG A 208 -7.01 10.95 3.33
N CYS A 209 -5.85 10.37 2.99
CA CYS A 209 -4.71 10.36 3.90
C CYS A 209 -4.15 11.78 4.07
N VAL A 210 -4.19 12.29 5.30
CA VAL A 210 -3.55 13.56 5.63
C VAL A 210 -2.05 13.35 5.88
N ARG A 211 -1.37 14.35 6.42
CA ARG A 211 0.05 14.21 6.73
C ARG A 211 0.23 13.25 7.90
N ARG A 212 1.11 12.26 7.72
CA ARG A 212 1.63 11.35 8.73
C ARG A 212 2.02 12.09 10.02
N ASP A 213 1.61 11.59 11.18
CA ASP A 213 1.83 12.25 12.48
C ASP A 213 2.72 11.45 13.46
N GLY A 214 3.08 10.22 13.09
CA GLY A 214 3.90 9.33 13.92
C GLY A 214 3.09 8.35 14.75
N LEU A 215 1.76 8.34 14.66
CA LEU A 215 0.87 7.48 15.43
C LEU A 215 0.01 6.62 14.51
N SER A 216 -0.20 5.37 14.89
CA SER A 216 -1.15 4.49 14.23
C SER A 216 -2.42 4.40 15.06
N VAL A 217 -3.50 5.02 14.58
CA VAL A 217 -4.74 5.22 15.32
C VAL A 217 -5.91 4.53 14.63
N TRP A 218 -6.68 3.79 15.42
CA TRP A 218 -7.96 3.22 15.03
C TRP A 218 -9.08 4.01 15.69
N ASP A 219 -9.98 4.60 14.91
CA ASP A 219 -11.08 5.41 15.43
C ASP A 219 -12.37 5.33 14.60
N GLY A 220 -13.37 6.12 15.00
CA GLY A 220 -14.55 6.38 14.19
C GLY A 220 -14.72 7.86 13.93
N GLY A 221 -15.23 8.19 12.75
CA GLY A 221 -15.48 9.56 12.31
C GLY A 221 -16.32 9.60 11.04
N ASP A 222 -16.29 10.75 10.38
CA ASP A 222 -16.89 10.97 9.06
C ASP A 222 -15.87 10.63 7.96
N LEU A 223 -16.33 9.96 6.90
CA LEU A 223 -15.56 9.63 5.70
C LEU A 223 -16.33 9.96 4.40
N GLY A 224 -17.47 10.65 4.51
CA GLY A 224 -18.39 10.86 3.40
C GLY A 224 -19.16 9.58 3.03
N THR A 225 -20.02 9.65 2.03
CA THR A 225 -21.05 8.62 1.82
C THR A 225 -20.55 7.30 1.24
N ASP A 226 -19.34 7.24 0.70
CA ASP A 226 -18.95 6.14 -0.19
C ASP A 226 -18.16 5.03 0.54
N ALA A 227 -17.40 5.40 1.57
CA ALA A 227 -16.56 4.48 2.33
C ALA A 227 -17.21 4.07 3.67
N VAL A 228 -17.24 2.76 3.93
CA VAL A 228 -17.61 2.19 5.23
C VAL A 228 -16.45 2.31 6.21
N ALA A 229 -15.22 2.11 5.72
CA ALA A 229 -13.99 2.34 6.44
C ALA A 229 -12.85 2.68 5.46
N THR A 230 -11.79 3.25 6.00
CA THR A 230 -10.60 3.60 5.23
C THR A 230 -9.36 3.31 6.05
N THR A 231 -8.37 2.72 5.39
CA THR A 231 -7.02 2.55 5.91
C THR A 231 -6.06 3.46 5.17
N CYS A 232 -5.30 4.25 5.91
CA CYS A 232 -4.17 5.01 5.40
C CYS A 232 -2.89 4.39 5.92
N SER A 233 -1.86 4.29 5.09
CA SER A 233 -0.58 3.74 5.50
C SER A 233 0.58 4.48 4.88
N TRP A 234 1.66 4.55 5.65
CA TRP A 234 2.92 5.12 5.23
C TRP A 234 4.01 4.08 5.39
N SER A 235 4.87 3.97 4.39
CA SER A 235 5.96 3.00 4.38
C SER A 235 7.22 3.61 3.78
N ARG A 236 8.36 2.98 4.03
CA ARG A 236 9.63 3.35 3.41
C ARG A 236 10.22 2.17 2.63
N PRO A 237 10.89 2.43 1.49
CA PRO A 237 11.55 1.37 0.73
C PRO A 237 12.60 0.59 1.53
N VAL A 238 12.57 -0.74 1.40
CA VAL A 238 13.61 -1.63 1.94
C VAL A 238 14.28 -2.38 0.77
N PRO A 239 15.61 -2.32 0.62
CA PRO A 239 16.29 -3.04 -0.45
C PRO A 239 16.05 -4.56 -0.38
N GLY A 240 15.50 -5.12 -1.46
CA GLY A 240 15.34 -6.57 -1.61
C GLY A 240 14.18 -7.20 -0.85
N GLY A 241 13.25 -6.41 -0.33
CA GLY A 241 12.04 -6.92 0.34
C GLY A 241 10.85 -5.96 0.20
N PRO A 242 9.71 -6.29 0.81
CA PRO A 242 8.59 -5.37 0.92
C PRO A 242 8.99 -4.11 1.69
N ASP A 243 8.35 -2.98 1.39
CA ASP A 243 8.53 -1.72 2.10
C ASP A 243 8.23 -1.88 3.60
N GLU A 244 8.94 -1.15 4.46
CA GLU A 244 8.70 -1.17 5.90
C GLU A 244 7.54 -0.24 6.24
N LEU A 245 6.51 -0.80 6.87
CA LEU A 245 5.41 -0.04 7.43
C LEU A 245 5.91 0.89 8.54
N LEU A 246 5.68 2.19 8.37
CA LEU A 246 6.00 3.23 9.35
C LEU A 246 4.81 3.57 10.24
N GLU A 247 3.62 3.55 9.66
CA GLU A 247 2.38 4.02 10.28
C GLU A 247 1.18 3.49 9.50
N ALA A 248 0.12 3.12 10.20
CA ALA A 248 -1.18 2.90 9.58
C ALA A 248 -2.32 3.36 10.47
N ASP A 249 -3.23 4.10 9.86
CA ASP A 249 -4.43 4.65 10.48
C ASP A 249 -5.67 4.01 9.89
N VAL A 250 -6.67 3.79 10.73
CA VAL A 250 -7.94 3.18 10.34
C VAL A 250 -9.08 4.00 10.89
N ARG A 251 -10.00 4.43 10.02
CA ARG A 251 -11.23 5.10 10.41
C ARG A 251 -12.46 4.32 9.96
N PHE A 252 -13.40 4.15 10.87
CA PHE A 252 -14.73 3.64 10.59
C PHE A 252 -15.68 4.82 10.35
N ASN A 253 -16.50 4.76 9.30
CA ASN A 253 -17.45 5.82 8.98
C ASN A 253 -18.71 5.75 9.86
N THR A 254 -18.56 6.21 11.09
CA THR A 254 -19.63 6.21 12.10
C THR A 254 -20.69 7.29 11.88
N HIS A 255 -20.45 8.22 10.95
CA HIS A 255 -21.40 9.27 10.59
C HIS A 255 -22.50 8.74 9.66
N ASP A 256 -22.13 8.06 8.57
CA ASP A 256 -23.09 7.64 7.55
C ASP A 256 -23.55 6.17 7.69
N TYR A 257 -22.77 5.34 8.41
CA TYR A 257 -23.03 3.92 8.52
C TYR A 257 -23.27 3.44 9.96
N THR A 258 -24.19 2.49 10.07
CA THR A 258 -24.48 1.81 11.34
C THR A 258 -23.59 0.59 11.47
N PHE A 259 -23.09 0.32 12.67
CA PHE A 259 -22.26 -0.84 12.97
C PHE A 259 -22.83 -1.69 14.11
N THR A 260 -22.47 -2.97 14.14
CA THR A 260 -22.83 -3.91 15.21
C THR A 260 -21.71 -4.94 15.43
N ASP A 261 -21.50 -5.38 16.68
CA ASP A 261 -20.64 -6.53 16.99
C ASP A 261 -21.42 -7.85 17.07
N LYS A 262 -22.75 -7.78 16.96
CA LYS A 262 -23.68 -8.91 17.11
C LYS A 262 -24.75 -8.87 16.02
N PRO A 263 -24.38 -9.05 14.75
CA PRO A 263 -25.38 -9.18 13.69
C PRO A 263 -26.29 -10.37 14.01
N SER A 264 -27.59 -10.12 14.11
CA SER A 264 -28.62 -11.13 14.33
C SER A 264 -29.44 -11.35 13.06
N GLY A 265 -30.31 -12.37 13.03
CA GLY A 265 -31.18 -12.63 11.89
C GLY A 265 -32.14 -11.48 11.51
N GLY A 266 -32.32 -10.48 12.38
CA GLY A 266 -33.08 -9.25 12.10
C GLY A 266 -32.23 -8.07 11.61
N CYS A 267 -30.92 -8.24 11.43
CA CYS A 267 -30.05 -7.21 10.91
C CYS A 267 -30.38 -6.92 9.44
N THR A 268 -30.45 -5.65 9.07
CA THR A 268 -30.74 -5.24 7.68
C THR A 268 -29.77 -4.21 7.10
N ARG A 269 -29.11 -3.38 7.92
CA ARG A 269 -28.30 -2.23 7.46
C ARG A 269 -27.05 -1.95 8.30
N ALA A 270 -26.69 -2.86 9.21
CA ALA A 270 -25.55 -2.65 10.09
C ALA A 270 -24.36 -3.47 9.60
N TYR A 271 -23.19 -2.85 9.55
CA TYR A 271 -21.94 -3.53 9.23
C TYR A 271 -21.37 -4.20 10.46
N ASP A 272 -20.83 -5.39 10.27
CA ASP A 272 -20.20 -6.14 11.34
C ASP A 272 -18.83 -5.55 11.66
N ILE A 273 -18.65 -5.07 12.89
CA ILE A 273 -17.43 -4.35 13.31
C ILE A 273 -16.19 -5.21 13.11
N ARG A 274 -16.26 -6.49 13.48
CA ARG A 274 -15.11 -7.40 13.37
C ARG A 274 -14.76 -7.75 11.93
N SER A 275 -15.76 -7.87 11.06
CA SER A 275 -15.55 -8.10 9.63
C SER A 275 -14.84 -6.92 8.99
N VAL A 276 -15.36 -5.70 9.21
CA VAL A 276 -14.73 -4.47 8.70
C VAL A 276 -13.33 -4.31 9.29
N ALA A 277 -13.19 -4.44 10.61
CA ALA A 277 -11.89 -4.34 11.27
C ALA A 277 -10.87 -5.36 10.76
N THR A 278 -11.29 -6.59 10.41
CA THR A 278 -10.38 -7.61 9.87
C THR A 278 -9.93 -7.25 8.46
N HIS A 279 -10.83 -6.71 7.63
CA HIS A 279 -10.49 -6.18 6.31
C HIS A 279 -9.47 -5.04 6.41
N GLU A 280 -9.74 -4.03 7.24
CA GLU A 280 -8.82 -2.91 7.44
C GLU A 280 -7.48 -3.36 8.05
N ALA A 281 -7.50 -4.33 8.97
CA ALA A 281 -6.27 -4.93 9.48
C ALA A 281 -5.48 -5.60 8.35
N GLY A 282 -6.13 -6.24 7.38
CA GLY A 282 -5.47 -6.77 6.19
C GLY A 282 -4.65 -5.70 5.46
N HIS A 283 -5.22 -4.52 5.25
CA HIS A 283 -4.49 -3.38 4.67
C HIS A 283 -3.34 -2.90 5.54
N VAL A 284 -3.53 -2.79 6.86
CA VAL A 284 -2.44 -2.45 7.81
C VAL A 284 -1.24 -3.38 7.62
N PHE A 285 -1.49 -4.69 7.48
CA PHE A 285 -0.45 -5.69 7.31
C PHE A 285 -0.05 -5.94 5.84
N GLY A 286 -0.51 -5.12 4.90
CA GLY A 286 0.00 -5.09 3.53
C GLY A 286 -0.75 -5.95 2.51
N LEU A 287 -1.93 -6.48 2.85
CA LEU A 287 -2.83 -7.05 1.85
C LEU A 287 -3.48 -5.95 1.02
N GLY A 288 -3.66 -6.20 -0.28
CA GLY A 288 -4.48 -5.38 -1.17
C GLY A 288 -5.83 -6.06 -1.44
N HIS A 289 -6.73 -5.36 -2.14
CA HIS A 289 -8.02 -5.96 -2.50
C HIS A 289 -7.86 -7.16 -3.45
N SER A 290 -8.69 -8.19 -3.26
CA SER A 290 -8.67 -9.41 -4.09
C SER A 290 -9.24 -9.23 -5.50
N GLY A 291 -9.96 -8.12 -5.77
CA GLY A 291 -10.57 -7.84 -7.07
C GLY A 291 -11.95 -8.48 -7.30
N ALA A 292 -12.58 -8.17 -8.44
CA ALA A 292 -13.89 -8.67 -8.83
C ALA A 292 -13.90 -10.20 -9.03
N GLY A 293 -15.00 -10.88 -8.66
CA GLY A 293 -15.12 -12.35 -8.73
C GLY A 293 -14.61 -13.10 -7.50
N HIS A 294 -14.16 -12.36 -6.47
CA HIS A 294 -13.59 -12.88 -5.23
C HIS A 294 -14.38 -12.41 -3.99
N GLU A 295 -15.69 -12.22 -4.15
CA GLU A 295 -16.60 -11.55 -3.20
C GLU A 295 -16.69 -12.22 -1.81
N ASN A 296 -16.19 -13.46 -1.68
CA ASN A 296 -16.21 -14.22 -0.45
C ASN A 296 -14.88 -14.18 0.33
N LEU A 297 -13.82 -13.57 -0.23
CA LEU A 297 -12.56 -13.35 0.49
C LEU A 297 -12.66 -12.17 1.46
N THR A 298 -11.82 -12.18 2.50
CA THR A 298 -11.78 -11.11 3.50
C THR A 298 -11.41 -9.78 2.88
N MET A 299 -10.45 -9.79 1.95
CA MET A 299 -9.95 -8.60 1.26
C MET A 299 -10.75 -8.19 0.03
N TYR A 300 -12.01 -8.62 -0.12
CA TYR A 300 -12.84 -8.08 -1.18
C TYR A 300 -13.21 -6.61 -0.91
N ALA A 301 -13.14 -5.74 -1.92
CA ALA A 301 -13.31 -4.28 -1.82
C ALA A 301 -14.71 -3.80 -1.36
N ASN A 302 -15.66 -4.72 -1.18
CA ASN A 302 -17.02 -4.44 -0.76
C ASN A 302 -17.33 -5.04 0.61
N SER A 303 -17.85 -4.21 1.51
CA SER A 303 -18.44 -4.67 2.77
C SER A 303 -19.91 -5.02 2.61
N PHE A 304 -20.29 -6.19 3.09
CA PHE A 304 -21.68 -6.63 3.06
C PHE A 304 -22.35 -6.40 4.41
N ALA A 305 -23.43 -5.61 4.43
CA ALA A 305 -24.23 -5.40 5.62
C ALA A 305 -24.68 -6.75 6.22
N CYS A 306 -24.61 -6.86 7.55
CA CYS A 306 -25.02 -8.02 8.32
C CYS A 306 -24.27 -9.33 8.03
N SER A 307 -23.17 -9.27 7.27
CA SER A 307 -22.29 -10.40 7.02
C SER A 307 -21.19 -10.49 8.08
N THR A 308 -20.91 -11.70 8.56
CA THR A 308 -19.75 -12.02 9.39
C THR A 308 -18.63 -12.73 8.63
N GLY A 309 -18.76 -12.88 7.31
CA GLY A 309 -17.86 -13.71 6.50
C GLY A 309 -16.39 -13.27 6.51
N ALA A 310 -16.12 -12.00 6.73
CA ALA A 310 -14.77 -11.46 6.80
C ALA A 310 -14.17 -11.48 8.24
N ARG A 311 -14.82 -12.13 9.22
CA ARG A 311 -14.24 -12.34 10.57
C ARG A 311 -13.10 -13.38 10.58
N SER A 312 -12.99 -14.19 9.53
CA SER A 312 -11.95 -15.19 9.32
C SER A 312 -11.35 -15.02 7.92
N LEU A 313 -10.13 -15.53 7.74
CA LEU A 313 -9.41 -15.45 6.46
C LEU A 313 -9.83 -16.55 5.48
N GLY A 314 -9.97 -16.18 4.21
CA GLY A 314 -10.00 -17.12 3.09
C GLY A 314 -8.61 -17.61 2.71
N LYS A 315 -8.55 -18.54 1.75
CA LYS A 315 -7.29 -19.12 1.26
C LYS A 315 -6.41 -18.04 0.62
N GLY A 316 -6.97 -17.17 -0.21
CA GLY A 316 -6.26 -16.05 -0.82
C GLY A 316 -5.61 -15.14 0.22
N ASP A 317 -6.37 -14.71 1.23
CA ASP A 317 -5.89 -13.83 2.29
C ASP A 317 -4.70 -14.46 3.06
N VAL A 318 -4.78 -15.76 3.38
CA VAL A 318 -3.68 -16.52 4.00
C VAL A 318 -2.44 -16.57 3.12
N LEU A 319 -2.61 -16.83 1.81
CA LEU A 319 -1.49 -16.86 0.86
C LEU A 319 -0.83 -15.49 0.72
N GLY A 320 -1.62 -14.42 0.68
CA GLY A 320 -1.12 -13.04 0.69
C GLY A 320 -0.26 -12.74 1.91
N LEU A 321 -0.73 -13.08 3.11
CA LEU A 321 0.04 -12.86 4.34
C LEU A 321 1.32 -13.69 4.36
N ARG A 322 1.27 -14.94 3.91
CA ARG A 322 2.47 -15.80 3.82
C ARG A 322 3.47 -15.27 2.80
N SER A 323 3.03 -14.61 1.74
CA SER A 323 3.94 -13.99 0.77
C SER A 323 4.76 -12.84 1.37
N LEU A 324 4.21 -12.15 2.38
CA LEU A 324 4.85 -11.03 3.07
C LEU A 324 5.62 -11.46 4.32
N TYR A 325 5.03 -12.34 5.15
CA TYR A 325 5.50 -12.70 6.49
C TYR A 325 5.91 -14.17 6.65
N GLY A 326 5.71 -14.99 5.61
CA GLY A 326 6.12 -16.38 5.64
C GLY A 326 7.63 -16.51 5.71
N THR A 327 8.09 -17.56 6.38
CA THR A 327 9.48 -17.99 6.26
C THR A 327 9.61 -18.77 4.95
N THR A 328 10.55 -18.37 4.09
CA THR A 328 11.05 -19.27 3.05
C THR A 328 11.59 -20.51 3.75
N ARG A 329 10.90 -21.64 3.61
CA ARG A 329 11.49 -22.94 3.93
C ARG A 329 12.43 -23.36 2.81
#